data_AF-A0A1J4K8T9-F1
#
_entry.id   AF-A0A1J4K8T9-F1
#
_cell.length_a   1.000
_cell.length_b   1.000
_cell.length_c   1.000
_cell.angle_alpha   90.00
_cell.angle_beta   90.00
_cell.angle_gamma   90.00
#
_symmetry.space_group_name_H-M   'P 1'
#
loop_
_entity.id
_entity.type
_entity.pdbx_description
1 polymer ?
#
loop_
_entity_poly.entity_id
_entity_poly.type
_entity_poly.pdbx_seq_one_letter_code
_entity_poly.pdbx_strand_id
1 'polypeptide(L)'
;MVNLINHILKIMKKYQKSTIISTTSNGKFKPTDPLPDLTVSKLGSLFIISDDCEGQEIIFKSFAFGKKINNIFILSPYEVMFLKQIQCNMNLKENETQLWKHCCSFFGPSIFPIHYAIYHFFRCRYWVVRDGSIFGAIFVLYIDHPDQVHSKYTVSLINDWDQVTEIAPSITRVDWAIRKSRILVKVNVPTDSNFDDPSCISNFTIEAICVKRIKVS
;
A
#
# COMPACT_ATOMS: atom_id res chain seq x y z
N MET A 1 -20.24 -20.88 -21.48
CA MET A 1 -19.84 -20.53 -20.09
C MET A 1 -18.85 -21.51 -19.47
N VAL A 2 -19.01 -22.84 -19.61
CA VAL A 2 -18.10 -23.85 -19.02
C VAL A 2 -16.65 -23.76 -19.52
N ASN A 3 -16.42 -23.35 -20.77
CA ASN A 3 -15.08 -23.25 -21.34
C ASN A 3 -14.24 -22.07 -20.81
N LEU A 4 -14.86 -20.97 -20.38
CA LEU A 4 -14.14 -19.82 -19.83
C LEU A 4 -13.69 -20.11 -18.38
N ILE A 5 -14.57 -20.71 -17.58
CA ILE A 5 -14.28 -21.15 -16.21
C ILE A 5 -13.17 -22.20 -16.20
N ASN A 6 -13.23 -23.18 -17.12
CA ASN A 6 -12.17 -24.18 -17.25
C ASN A 6 -10.84 -23.60 -17.75
N HIS A 7 -10.86 -22.55 -18.56
CA HIS A 7 -9.66 -21.83 -19.00
C HIS A 7 -9.02 -21.02 -17.86
N ILE A 8 -9.84 -20.30 -17.07
CA ILE A 8 -9.41 -19.56 -15.88
C ILE A 8 -8.83 -20.52 -14.83
N LEU A 9 -9.50 -21.64 -14.54
CA LEU A 9 -9.00 -22.66 -13.61
C LEU A 9 -7.68 -23.31 -14.08
N LYS A 10 -7.48 -23.44 -15.40
CA LYS A 10 -6.24 -23.97 -15.98
C LYS A 10 -5.09 -22.95 -15.91
N ILE A 11 -5.38 -21.65 -16.00
CA ILE A 11 -4.42 -20.56 -15.78
C ILE A 11 -4.03 -20.47 -14.30
N MET A 12 -5.00 -20.58 -13.38
CA MET A 12 -4.76 -20.55 -11.93
C MET A 12 -3.89 -21.73 -11.44
N LYS A 13 -4.06 -22.94 -12.02
CA LYS A 13 -3.22 -24.12 -11.69
C LYS A 13 -1.77 -23.99 -12.14
N LYS A 14 -1.44 -23.05 -13.04
CA LYS A 14 -0.06 -22.82 -13.54
C LYS A 14 0.72 -21.80 -12.71
N TYR A 15 0.07 -21.16 -11.73
CA TYR A 15 0.72 -20.18 -10.85
C TYR A 15 1.44 -20.88 -9.70
N GLN A 16 2.77 -20.90 -9.76
CA GLN A 16 3.61 -21.28 -8.64
C GLN A 16 3.43 -20.26 -7.50
N LYS A 17 3.05 -20.76 -6.33
CA LYS A 17 3.07 -20.04 -5.04
C LYS A 17 4.48 -19.46 -4.88
N SER A 18 4.61 -18.13 -4.92
CA SER A 18 5.92 -17.49 -4.93
C SER A 18 6.70 -17.82 -3.65
N THR A 19 7.89 -18.39 -3.87
CA THR A 19 8.88 -18.80 -2.88
C THR A 19 9.17 -17.70 -1.86
N ILE A 20 9.32 -18.10 -0.59
CA ILE A 20 9.80 -17.24 0.50
C ILE A 20 11.23 -16.82 0.15
N ILE A 21 11.47 -15.52 -0.02
CA ILE A 21 12.79 -14.97 -0.33
C ILE A 21 13.46 -14.55 0.98
N SER A 22 14.59 -15.18 1.28
CA SER A 22 15.41 -14.98 2.48
C SER A 22 16.40 -13.81 2.34
N THR A 23 16.76 -13.29 3.52
CA THR A 23 17.89 -12.42 3.91
C THR A 23 17.90 -10.93 3.50
N THR A 24 18.48 -10.14 4.41
CA THR A 24 18.21 -8.74 4.80
C THR A 24 19.23 -7.72 4.30
N SER A 25 18.80 -6.49 4.05
CA SER A 25 19.47 -5.27 4.50
C SER A 25 18.57 -4.05 4.24
N ASN A 26 17.87 -3.58 5.28
CA ASN A 26 16.98 -2.40 5.32
C ASN A 26 15.64 -2.51 4.54
N GLY A 27 14.66 -1.68 4.91
CA GLY A 27 13.39 -1.50 4.20
C GLY A 27 12.21 -2.44 4.54
N LYS A 28 12.42 -3.52 5.29
CA LYS A 28 11.36 -4.49 5.62
C LYS A 28 10.88 -4.32 7.07
N PHE A 29 9.95 -3.40 7.29
CA PHE A 29 9.20 -3.36 8.55
C PHE A 29 8.41 -4.66 8.73
N LYS A 30 8.67 -5.37 9.82
CA LYS A 30 7.82 -6.46 10.31
C LYS A 30 6.89 -5.89 11.39
N PRO A 31 5.62 -6.29 11.44
CA PRO A 31 4.69 -5.84 12.48
C PRO A 31 5.14 -6.07 13.93
N THR A 32 6.13 -6.95 14.15
CA THR A 32 6.72 -7.23 15.47
C THR A 32 7.99 -6.43 15.76
N ASP A 33 8.47 -5.62 14.82
CA ASP A 33 9.68 -4.83 15.02
C ASP A 33 9.42 -3.75 16.07
N PRO A 34 10.35 -3.51 17.01
CA PRO A 34 10.19 -2.46 18.00
C PRO A 34 10.12 -1.10 17.30
N LEU A 35 9.09 -0.32 17.61
CA LEU A 35 8.92 1.03 17.11
C LEU A 35 9.32 2.04 18.18
N PRO A 36 10.03 3.12 17.79
CA PRO A 36 10.38 4.19 18.71
C PRO A 36 9.13 4.96 19.13
N ASP A 37 9.18 5.67 20.25
CA ASP A 37 8.11 6.61 20.61
C ASP A 37 8.05 7.73 19.57
N LEU A 38 6.84 8.02 19.09
CA LEU A 38 6.59 9.01 18.05
C LEU A 38 5.60 10.06 18.57
N THR A 39 5.98 11.33 18.44
CA THR A 39 5.07 12.46 18.62
C THR A 39 4.68 12.97 17.24
N VAL A 40 3.39 12.86 16.91
CA VAL A 40 2.86 13.29 15.62
C VAL A 40 1.94 14.48 15.84
N SER A 41 2.24 15.57 15.14
CA SER A 41 1.41 16.77 15.09
C SER A 41 0.62 16.83 13.78
N LYS A 42 -0.51 17.54 13.79
CA LYS A 42 -1.40 17.64 12.63
C LYS A 42 -1.51 19.10 12.17
N LEU A 43 -1.33 19.32 10.87
CA LEU A 43 -1.52 20.62 10.22
C LEU A 43 -2.37 20.44 8.96
N GLY A 44 -3.68 20.65 9.08
CA GLY A 44 -4.63 20.41 7.98
C GLY A 44 -4.64 18.94 7.55
N SER A 45 -4.17 18.67 6.32
CA SER A 45 -4.03 17.33 5.76
C SER A 45 -2.64 16.70 5.96
N LEU A 46 -1.73 17.41 6.63
CA LEU A 46 -0.38 16.94 6.89
C LEU A 46 -0.24 16.38 8.31
N PHE A 47 0.49 15.28 8.42
CA PHE A 47 0.94 14.70 9.67
C PHE A 47 2.44 14.90 9.77
N ILE A 48 2.90 15.61 10.78
CA ILE A 48 4.28 16.10 10.91
C ILE A 48 4.91 15.47 12.15
N ILE A 49 6.12 14.92 11.98
CA ILE A 49 7.00 14.56 13.09
C ILE A 49 8.07 15.64 13.18
N SER A 50 8.40 16.06 14.41
CA SER A 50 9.45 17.03 14.64
C SER A 50 10.83 16.44 14.31
N ASP A 51 11.65 17.22 13.62
CA ASP A 51 12.98 16.84 13.10
C ASP A 51 13.99 16.45 14.20
N ASP A 52 13.70 16.74 15.47
CA ASP A 52 14.51 16.44 16.66
C ASP A 52 14.17 15.09 17.33
N CYS A 53 13.23 14.32 16.78
CA CYS A 53 12.86 13.01 17.31
C CYS A 53 13.75 11.89 16.77
N GLU A 54 14.51 11.20 17.63
CA GLU A 54 15.26 9.97 17.27
C GLU A 54 14.37 8.93 16.55
N GLY A 55 13.10 8.87 16.94
CA GLY A 55 12.12 7.99 16.32
C GLY A 55 11.88 8.27 14.84
N GLN A 56 11.97 9.53 14.41
CA GLN A 56 11.88 9.91 13.00
C GLN A 56 12.97 9.23 12.16
N GLU A 57 14.21 9.30 12.64
CA GLU A 57 15.36 8.75 11.92
C GLU A 57 15.22 7.23 11.76
N ILE A 58 14.77 6.55 12.82
CA ILE A 58 14.53 5.11 12.80
C ILE A 58 13.41 4.75 11.82
N ILE A 59 12.24 5.38 11.90
CA ILE A 59 11.12 5.01 11.01
C ILE A 59 11.42 5.33 9.54
N PHE A 60 12.22 6.37 9.27
CA PHE A 60 12.65 6.69 7.93
C PHE A 60 13.72 5.70 7.44
N LYS A 61 14.88 5.67 8.09
CA LYS A 61 16.04 4.91 7.61
C LYS A 61 15.82 3.40 7.64
N SER A 62 15.20 2.89 8.71
CA SER A 62 15.05 1.44 8.90
C SER A 62 13.81 0.88 8.22
N PHE A 63 12.70 1.64 8.24
CA PHE A 63 11.38 1.14 7.84
C PHE A 63 10.79 1.84 6.62
N ALA A 64 11.45 2.89 6.12
CA ALA A 64 11.03 3.70 4.99
C ALA A 64 9.59 4.22 5.12
N PHE A 65 9.24 4.69 6.32
CA PHE A 65 8.03 5.50 6.54
C PHE A 65 8.35 6.98 6.34
N GLY A 66 7.34 7.73 5.91
CA GLY A 66 7.39 9.19 5.80
C GLY A 66 8.34 9.70 4.73
N LYS A 67 8.32 11.01 4.55
CA LYS A 67 9.14 11.72 3.58
C LYS A 67 9.62 13.02 4.19
N LYS A 68 10.90 13.33 4.00
CA LYS A 68 11.44 14.65 4.33
C LYS A 68 11.19 15.61 3.17
N ILE A 69 10.51 16.72 3.45
CA ILE A 69 10.33 17.85 2.54
C ILE A 69 10.93 19.07 3.21
N ASN A 70 12.09 19.52 2.73
CA ASN A 70 12.90 20.55 3.38
C ASN A 70 13.22 20.16 4.85
N ASN A 71 12.78 20.96 5.81
CA ASN A 71 12.98 20.74 7.26
C ASN A 71 11.74 20.16 7.94
N ILE A 72 10.83 19.55 7.17
CA ILE A 72 9.61 18.96 7.70
C ILE A 72 9.56 17.49 7.31
N PHE A 73 9.40 16.63 8.31
CA PHE A 73 9.14 15.23 8.10
C PHE A 73 7.65 14.95 8.13
N ILE A 74 7.12 14.44 7.02
CA ILE A 74 5.70 14.19 6.87
C ILE A 74 5.38 12.71 6.74
N LEU A 75 4.28 12.30 7.34
CA LEU A 75 3.61 11.03 7.11
C LEU A 75 2.39 11.25 6.22
N SER A 76 2.15 10.32 5.30
CA SER A 76 0.87 10.25 4.59
C SER A 76 -0.25 9.76 5.52
N PRO A 77 -1.52 10.00 5.18
CA PRO A 77 -2.67 9.46 5.91
C PRO A 77 -2.61 7.92 6.10
N TYR A 78 -2.10 7.20 5.10
CA TYR A 78 -1.95 5.75 5.17
C TYR A 78 -0.85 5.32 6.14
N GLU A 79 0.28 6.05 6.17
CA GLU A 79 1.40 5.75 7.06
C GLU A 79 1.07 6.01 8.52
N VAL A 80 0.46 7.17 8.84
CA VAL A 80 0.10 7.50 10.23
C VAL A 80 -0.94 6.54 10.77
N MET A 81 -1.92 6.12 9.97
CA MET A 81 -2.94 5.14 10.36
C MET A 81 -2.29 3.78 10.63
N PHE A 82 -1.41 3.32 9.74
CA PHE A 82 -0.69 2.06 9.91
C PHE A 82 0.18 2.06 11.17
N LEU A 83 0.95 3.12 11.39
CA LEU A 83 1.77 3.26 12.58
C LEU A 83 0.92 3.33 13.86
N LYS A 84 -0.24 4.03 13.84
CA LYS A 84 -1.14 4.09 14.99
C LYS A 84 -1.72 2.71 15.36
N GLN A 85 -2.00 1.85 14.38
CA GLN A 85 -2.54 0.50 14.61
C GLN A 85 -1.51 -0.49 15.16
N ILE A 86 -0.25 -0.36 14.75
CA ILE A 86 0.82 -1.27 15.19
C ILE A 86 1.58 -0.74 16.43
N GLN A 87 1.45 0.55 16.74
CA GLN A 87 2.10 1.19 17.88
C GLN A 87 1.06 1.80 18.83
N CYS A 88 0.76 1.08 19.91
CA CYS A 88 -0.19 1.54 20.93
C CYS A 88 0.21 2.88 21.59
N ASN A 89 1.51 3.19 21.65
CA ASN A 89 2.06 4.35 22.37
C ASN A 89 2.32 5.58 21.49
N MET A 90 1.91 5.59 20.22
CA MET A 90 2.06 6.79 19.38
C MET A 90 1.31 7.98 20.01
N ASN A 91 2.07 9.03 20.35
CA ASN A 91 1.54 10.26 20.92
C ASN A 91 0.94 11.12 19.80
N LEU A 92 -0.35 10.90 19.59
CA LEU A 92 -1.22 11.64 18.70
C LEU A 92 -2.49 11.97 19.48
N LYS A 93 -2.96 13.22 19.38
CA LYS A 93 -4.12 13.72 20.14
C LYS A 93 -5.39 12.92 19.86
N GLU A 94 -5.58 12.51 18.60
CA GLU A 94 -6.71 11.70 18.16
C GLU A 94 -6.53 10.22 18.53
N ASN A 95 -7.63 9.60 18.96
CA ASN A 95 -7.73 8.15 19.03
C ASN A 95 -7.85 7.54 17.62
N GLU A 96 -7.79 6.20 17.53
CA GLU A 96 -7.82 5.49 16.25
C GLU A 96 -9.05 5.83 15.40
N THR A 97 -10.25 5.81 15.98
CA THR A 97 -11.50 6.12 15.27
C THR A 97 -11.56 7.58 14.81
N GLN A 98 -11.05 8.52 15.60
CA GLN A 98 -10.97 9.93 15.24
C GLN A 98 -9.98 10.16 14.09
N LEU A 99 -8.80 9.52 14.16
CA LEU A 99 -7.81 9.56 13.09
C LEU A 99 -8.39 8.96 11.79
N TRP A 100 -9.06 7.81 11.89
CA TRP A 100 -9.73 7.15 10.77
C TRP A 100 -10.70 8.08 10.05
N LYS A 101 -11.65 8.68 10.79
CA LYS A 101 -12.62 9.63 10.23
C LYS A 101 -11.94 10.84 9.61
N HIS A 102 -10.87 11.35 10.24
CA HIS A 102 -10.08 12.44 9.70
C HIS A 102 -9.42 12.07 8.36
N CYS A 103 -8.81 10.88 8.28
CA CYS A 103 -8.24 10.36 7.04
C CYS A 103 -9.30 10.15 5.94
N CYS A 104 -10.47 9.61 6.28
CA CYS A 104 -11.60 9.48 5.35
C CYS A 104 -12.05 10.82 4.77
N SER A 105 -12.00 11.89 5.56
CA SER A 105 -12.43 13.24 5.13
C SER A 105 -11.61 13.82 3.97
N PHE A 106 -10.38 13.35 3.73
CA PHE A 106 -9.52 13.87 2.66
C PHE A 106 -9.80 13.29 1.28
N PHE A 107 -10.28 12.04 1.23
CA PHE A 107 -10.43 11.29 -0.02
C PHE A 107 -11.89 10.96 -0.33
N GLY A 108 -12.74 10.91 0.69
CA GLY A 108 -14.12 10.41 0.62
C GLY A 108 -14.29 9.11 1.42
N PRO A 109 -15.53 8.81 1.85
CA PRO A 109 -15.81 7.79 2.86
C PRO A 109 -15.38 6.38 2.45
N SER A 110 -15.45 6.00 1.16
CA SER A 110 -15.04 4.67 0.69
C SER A 110 -13.62 4.62 0.12
N ILE A 111 -13.06 5.73 -0.35
CA ILE A 111 -11.75 5.75 -1.02
C ILE A 111 -10.63 5.46 -0.02
N PHE A 112 -10.61 6.17 1.11
CA PHE A 112 -9.56 5.95 2.11
C PHE A 112 -9.57 4.51 2.65
N PRO A 113 -10.69 3.92 3.11
CA PRO A 113 -10.70 2.54 3.60
C PRO A 113 -10.18 1.52 2.58
N ILE A 114 -10.60 1.63 1.31
CA ILE A 114 -10.17 0.72 0.25
C ILE A 114 -8.68 0.87 -0.01
N HIS A 115 -8.18 2.10 -0.18
CA HIS A 115 -6.76 2.34 -0.42
C HIS A 115 -5.91 1.95 0.79
N TYR A 116 -6.40 2.22 2.00
CA TYR A 116 -5.72 1.85 3.24
C TYR A 116 -5.62 0.33 3.39
N ALA A 117 -6.68 -0.42 3.07
CA ALA A 117 -6.62 -1.87 3.07
C ALA A 117 -5.54 -2.42 2.12
N ILE A 118 -5.39 -1.81 0.93
CA ILE A 118 -4.32 -2.15 -0.02
C ILE A 118 -2.93 -1.79 0.54
N TYR A 119 -2.79 -0.59 1.11
CA TYR A 119 -1.56 -0.14 1.75
C TYR A 119 -1.14 -1.10 2.88
N HIS A 120 -2.06 -1.40 3.80
CA HIS A 120 -1.90 -2.33 4.91
C HIS A 120 -1.52 -3.73 4.40
N PHE A 121 -2.22 -4.26 3.38
CA PHE A 121 -1.93 -5.55 2.76
C PHE A 121 -0.48 -5.69 2.29
N PHE A 122 0.06 -4.65 1.64
CA PHE A 122 1.44 -4.67 1.15
C PHE A 122 2.48 -4.40 2.24
N ARG A 123 2.19 -3.51 3.21
CA ARG A 123 3.08 -3.29 4.37
C ARG A 123 3.22 -4.55 5.21
N CYS A 124 2.13 -5.28 5.49
CA CYS A 124 2.18 -6.58 6.17
C CYS A 124 2.93 -7.66 5.38
N ARG A 125 3.19 -7.44 4.08
CA ARG A 125 4.01 -8.30 3.20
C ARG A 125 5.40 -7.73 2.95
N TYR A 126 5.86 -6.84 3.84
CA TYR A 126 7.21 -6.29 3.87
C TYR A 126 7.57 -5.41 2.68
N TRP A 127 6.59 -4.89 1.94
CA TRP A 127 6.85 -3.90 0.91
C TRP A 127 6.93 -2.51 1.54
N VAL A 128 7.83 -1.68 1.03
CA VAL A 128 7.71 -0.22 1.21
C VAL A 128 6.70 0.28 0.21
N VAL A 129 5.65 0.95 0.70
CA VAL A 129 4.53 1.43 -0.11
C VAL A 129 4.58 2.95 -0.14
N ARG A 130 4.63 3.55 -1.34
CA ARG A 130 4.63 5.02 -1.53
C ARG A 130 3.56 5.44 -2.52
N ASP A 131 3.26 6.74 -2.56
CA ASP A 131 2.37 7.35 -3.55
C ASP A 131 2.78 6.97 -4.99
N GLY A 132 1.80 6.53 -5.79
CA GLY A 132 2.01 6.08 -7.16
C GLY A 132 1.51 7.05 -8.23
N SER A 133 1.01 8.23 -7.84
CA SER A 133 0.23 9.11 -8.71
C SER A 133 0.98 9.49 -10.00
N ILE A 134 2.28 9.78 -9.89
CA ILE A 134 3.15 10.13 -11.04
C ILE A 134 3.30 9.00 -12.08
N PHE A 135 2.93 7.76 -11.72
CA PHE A 135 2.94 6.59 -12.60
C PHE A 135 1.52 6.14 -13.01
N GLY A 136 0.50 6.97 -12.77
CA GLY A 136 -0.90 6.62 -13.00
C GLY A 136 -1.32 5.40 -12.17
N ALA A 137 -0.85 5.32 -10.92
CA ALA A 137 -1.05 4.21 -10.01
C ALA A 137 -1.49 4.76 -8.63
N ILE A 138 -2.18 3.94 -7.83
CA ILE A 138 -2.51 4.35 -6.46
C ILE A 138 -1.26 4.30 -5.56
N PHE A 139 -0.41 3.28 -5.78
CA PHE A 139 0.83 3.10 -5.03
C PHE A 139 1.96 2.59 -5.93
N VAL A 140 3.18 2.71 -5.41
CA VAL A 140 4.35 1.96 -5.89
C VAL A 140 4.98 1.17 -4.76
N LEU A 141 5.56 0.04 -5.11
CA LEU A 141 6.19 -0.88 -4.18
C LEU A 141 7.69 -0.93 -4.38
N TYR A 142 8.44 -0.70 -3.31
CA TYR A 142 9.88 -0.91 -3.25
C TYR A 142 10.19 -2.13 -2.39
N ILE A 143 11.16 -2.92 -2.85
CA ILE A 143 11.64 -4.09 -2.11
C ILE A 143 12.49 -3.68 -0.89
N ASP A 144 12.98 -2.44 -0.90
CA ASP A 144 13.90 -1.84 0.06
C ASP A 144 13.70 -0.30 0.08
N HIS A 145 14.55 0.43 0.81
CA HIS A 145 14.51 1.87 0.96
C HIS A 145 14.51 2.60 -0.41
N PRO A 146 13.59 3.55 -0.67
CA PRO A 146 13.47 4.24 -1.95
C PRO A 146 14.72 5.00 -2.42
N ASP A 147 15.60 5.41 -1.48
CA ASP A 147 16.87 6.06 -1.81
C ASP A 147 17.92 5.09 -2.37
N GLN A 148 17.72 3.78 -2.20
CA GLN A 148 18.68 2.74 -2.60
C GLN A 148 18.22 1.95 -3.81
N VAL A 149 16.90 1.79 -3.99
CA VAL A 149 16.32 0.97 -5.06
C VAL A 149 15.21 1.71 -5.78
N HIS A 150 15.03 1.40 -7.07
CA HIS A 150 13.85 1.83 -7.80
C HIS A 150 12.62 1.01 -7.41
N SER A 151 11.44 1.61 -7.52
CA SER A 151 10.19 0.88 -7.33
C SER A 151 10.09 -0.25 -8.35
N LYS A 152 9.74 -1.44 -7.83
CA LYS A 152 9.62 -2.67 -8.62
C LYS A 152 8.25 -2.78 -9.28
N TYR A 153 7.22 -2.37 -8.55
CA TYR A 153 5.84 -2.49 -8.97
C TYR A 153 5.08 -1.17 -8.87
N THR A 154 4.18 -0.94 -9.81
CA THR A 154 3.05 -0.02 -9.68
C THR A 154 1.82 -0.80 -9.26
N VAL A 155 0.90 -0.18 -8.51
CA VAL A 155 -0.33 -0.81 -8.02
C VAL A 155 -1.54 -0.04 -8.54
N SER A 156 -2.50 -0.74 -9.13
CA SER A 156 -3.76 -0.17 -9.58
C SER A 156 -4.94 -0.96 -9.01
N LEU A 157 -5.94 -0.24 -8.51
CA LEU A 157 -7.23 -0.81 -8.15
C LEU A 157 -8.04 -1.07 -9.44
N ILE A 158 -8.72 -2.20 -9.49
CA ILE A 158 -9.74 -2.55 -10.50
C ILE A 158 -11.04 -2.91 -9.79
N ASN A 159 -12.17 -2.68 -10.43
CA ASN A 159 -13.46 -3.06 -9.87
C ASN A 159 -13.76 -4.54 -10.11
N ASP A 160 -13.40 -5.04 -11.29
CA ASP A 160 -13.58 -6.44 -11.65
C ASP A 160 -12.49 -6.96 -12.59
N TRP A 161 -12.23 -8.27 -12.51
CA TRP A 161 -11.23 -8.95 -13.34
C TRP A 161 -11.58 -8.95 -14.83
N ASP A 162 -12.86 -8.86 -15.18
CA ASP A 162 -13.30 -8.78 -16.58
C ASP A 162 -12.76 -7.53 -17.29
N GLN A 163 -12.46 -6.46 -16.54
CA GLN A 163 -11.89 -5.21 -17.07
C GLN A 163 -10.44 -5.37 -17.51
N VAL A 164 -9.72 -6.41 -17.05
CA VAL A 164 -8.28 -6.56 -17.31
C VAL A 164 -7.98 -6.61 -18.80
N THR A 165 -8.82 -7.27 -19.60
CA THR A 165 -8.61 -7.39 -21.05
C THR A 165 -8.61 -6.02 -21.73
N GLU A 166 -9.44 -5.09 -21.26
CA GLU A 166 -9.57 -3.74 -21.79
C GLU A 166 -8.41 -2.83 -21.35
N ILE A 167 -8.03 -2.89 -20.07
CA ILE A 167 -7.01 -1.98 -19.52
C ILE A 167 -5.57 -2.47 -19.76
N ALA A 168 -5.34 -3.77 -19.93
CA ALA A 168 -4.00 -4.36 -20.00
C ALA A 168 -3.14 -3.80 -21.16
N PRO A 169 -3.65 -3.56 -22.39
CA PRO A 169 -2.84 -2.97 -23.46
C PRO A 169 -2.28 -1.58 -23.10
N SER A 170 -3.12 -0.72 -22.56
CA SER A 170 -2.74 0.64 -22.16
C SER A 170 -1.76 0.63 -20.99
N ILE A 171 -2.07 -0.17 -19.97
CA ILE A 171 -1.26 -0.33 -18.76
C ILE A 171 0.13 -0.85 -19.11
N THR A 172 0.21 -1.95 -19.87
CA THR A 172 1.50 -2.57 -20.22
C THR A 172 2.37 -1.67 -21.10
N ARG A 173 1.78 -0.77 -21.90
CA ARG A 173 2.52 0.23 -22.68
C ARG A 173 3.16 1.29 -21.77
N VAL A 174 2.39 1.85 -20.83
CA VAL A 174 2.90 2.84 -19.87
C VAL A 174 4.00 2.22 -19.01
N ASP A 175 3.75 1.03 -18.48
CA ASP A 175 4.67 0.31 -17.61
C ASP A 175 5.98 -0.06 -18.32
N TRP A 176 5.91 -0.39 -19.62
CA TRP A 176 7.08 -0.62 -20.45
C TRP A 176 7.94 0.65 -20.60
N ALA A 177 7.31 1.80 -20.84
CA ALA A 177 8.02 3.08 -20.94
C ALA A 177 8.77 3.43 -19.65
N ILE A 178 8.20 3.13 -18.49
CA ILE A 178 8.79 3.41 -17.17
C ILE A 178 9.57 2.24 -16.57
N ARG A 179 9.73 1.14 -17.33
CA ARG A 179 10.41 -0.12 -16.95
C ARG A 179 9.93 -0.72 -15.63
N LYS A 180 8.63 -0.71 -15.36
CA LYS A 180 8.00 -1.30 -14.15
C LYS A 180 7.06 -2.43 -14.53
N SER A 181 6.74 -3.29 -13.57
CA SER A 181 5.63 -4.24 -13.70
C SER A 181 4.43 -3.72 -12.91
N ARG A 182 3.21 -4.06 -13.31
CA ARG A 182 2.01 -3.63 -12.59
C ARG A 182 1.33 -4.75 -11.86
N ILE A 183 0.89 -4.43 -10.65
CA ILE A 183 0.01 -5.27 -9.86
C ILE A 183 -1.39 -4.66 -9.95
N LEU A 184 -2.32 -5.44 -10.47
CA LEU A 184 -3.75 -5.13 -10.39
C LEU A 184 -4.29 -5.72 -9.11
N VAL A 185 -5.10 -4.94 -8.40
CA VAL A 185 -5.69 -5.30 -7.12
C VAL A 185 -7.20 -5.14 -7.20
N LYS A 186 -7.93 -6.17 -6.79
CA LYS A 186 -9.37 -6.12 -6.54
C LYS A 186 -9.59 -6.21 -5.03
N VAL A 187 -10.38 -5.30 -4.47
CA VAL A 187 -10.79 -5.32 -3.06
C VAL A 187 -12.25 -5.71 -3.02
N ASN A 188 -12.56 -6.89 -2.47
CA ASN A 188 -13.93 -7.28 -2.24
C ASN A 188 -14.36 -6.73 -0.88
N VAL A 189 -15.31 -5.81 -0.91
CA VAL A 189 -15.90 -5.17 0.26
C VAL A 189 -17.27 -5.79 0.51
N PRO A 190 -17.55 -6.36 1.69
CA PRO A 190 -18.89 -6.82 2.05
C PRO A 190 -19.92 -5.69 1.95
N THR A 191 -21.13 -6.00 1.47
CA THR A 191 -22.20 -5.02 1.19
C THR A 191 -22.60 -4.17 2.39
N ASP A 192 -22.48 -4.72 3.61
CA ASP A 192 -22.85 -4.13 4.89
C ASP A 192 -21.65 -3.49 5.64
N SER A 193 -20.52 -3.29 4.95
CA SER A 193 -19.32 -2.71 5.57
C SER A 193 -19.54 -1.27 6.05
N ASN A 194 -19.29 -1.03 7.33
CA ASN A 194 -19.29 0.31 7.90
C ASN A 194 -17.95 1.01 7.69
N PHE A 195 -17.84 1.85 6.66
CA PHE A 195 -16.62 2.60 6.36
C PHE A 195 -16.22 3.66 7.40
N ASP A 196 -17.09 4.00 8.35
CA ASP A 196 -16.77 4.97 9.42
C ASP A 196 -15.96 4.37 10.58
N ASP A 197 -15.78 3.05 10.58
CA ASP A 197 -15.07 2.30 11.60
C ASP A 197 -13.81 1.63 11.02
N PRO A 198 -12.61 1.84 11.60
CA PRO A 198 -11.37 1.22 11.13
C PRO A 198 -11.43 -0.32 11.11
N SER A 199 -12.27 -0.95 11.92
CA SER A 199 -12.44 -2.41 11.94
C SER A 199 -12.98 -2.98 10.63
N CYS A 200 -13.60 -2.17 9.76
CA CYS A 200 -14.15 -2.63 8.48
C CYS A 200 -13.11 -3.33 7.58
N ILE A 201 -11.85 -2.90 7.64
CA ILE A 201 -10.77 -3.46 6.82
C ILE A 201 -10.53 -4.94 7.09
N SER A 202 -10.86 -5.42 8.30
CA SER A 202 -10.69 -6.83 8.69
C SER A 202 -11.60 -7.77 7.90
N ASN A 203 -12.70 -7.24 7.38
CA ASN A 203 -13.68 -7.98 6.57
C ASN A 203 -13.40 -7.87 5.07
N PHE A 204 -12.45 -7.04 4.65
CA PHE A 204 -12.11 -6.91 3.24
C PHE A 204 -11.25 -8.09 2.80
N THR A 205 -11.47 -8.56 1.58
CA THR A 205 -10.55 -9.52 0.95
C THR A 205 -9.87 -8.87 -0.24
N ILE A 206 -8.58 -9.14 -0.40
CA ILE A 206 -7.73 -8.52 -1.41
C ILE A 206 -7.15 -9.59 -2.32
N GLU A 207 -7.46 -9.46 -3.59
CA GLU A 207 -6.92 -10.28 -4.66
C GLU A 207 -5.93 -9.43 -5.47
N ALA A 208 -4.76 -9.97 -5.78
CA ALA A 208 -3.71 -9.24 -6.48
C ALA A 208 -3.05 -10.10 -7.56
N ILE A 209 -2.92 -9.55 -8.77
CA ILE A 209 -2.27 -10.22 -9.91
C ILE A 209 -1.20 -9.30 -10.50
N CYS A 210 0.02 -9.83 -10.64
CA CYS A 210 1.09 -9.16 -11.38
C CYS A 210 0.87 -9.36 -12.88
N VAL A 211 0.58 -8.28 -13.59
CA VAL A 211 0.49 -8.28 -15.05
C VAL A 211 1.90 -8.20 -15.61
N LYS A 212 2.26 -9.20 -16.41
CA LYS A 212 3.47 -9.19 -17.22
C LYS A 212 3.07 -9.08 -18.67
N ARG A 213 3.90 -8.40 -19.47
CA ARG A 213 3.74 -8.37 -20.91
C ARG A 213 3.74 -9.81 -21.44
N ILE A 214 2.73 -10.16 -22.24
CA ILE A 214 2.73 -11.39 -23.01
C ILE A 214 3.89 -11.27 -24.02
N LYS A 215 4.92 -12.09 -23.85
CA LYS A 215 5.94 -12.25 -24.89
C LYS A 215 5.30 -13.09 -25.98
N VAL A 216 5.11 -12.51 -27.16
CA VAL A 216 4.81 -13.30 -28.35
C VAL A 216 6.09 -14.06 -28.66
N SER A 217 6.05 -15.39 -28.50
CA SER A 217 7.12 -16.32 -28.88
C SER A 217 7.16 -16.50 -30.38
#